data_AF-A0A8S9BJ50-F1
#
_entry.id   AF-A0A8S9BJ50-F1
#
_cell.length_a   1.000
_cell.length_b   1.000
_cell.length_c   1.000
_cell.angle_alpha   90.00
_cell.angle_beta   90.00
_cell.angle_gamma   90.00
#
_symmetry.space_group_name_H-M   'P 1'
#
loop_
_entity.id
_entity.type
_entity.pdbx_description
1 polymer ?
#
loop_
_entity_poly.entity_id
_entity_poly.type
_entity_poly.pdbx_seq_one_letter_code
_entity_poly.pdbx_strand_id
1 'polypeptide(L)'
;MVRIQDVRKSNLAFKLSGHATGLVAVFVGATSGIGMGTLKQFAKYARAPKVYILGRSKAAATPLLNEIKASNPQGTFEFIETEISLMKNVDLACDQIKANEKKVDILFLSPGYLSFDSRVESVEGMDIPHALRYYTRLRFVYDLMPLLLESPNPRVVSILAGGQETAIDINDLEVRNDFSFMKAAKNGTTQTTLAFEELAKSYPSISFIHKYPGFVNTGVIARLLATAPGIFYYPATLASWLVLPIVNLFSTTVDEAGERGLFLVTSARYPPAKPKTEFVGVQVQGVPVAESSVVKDGHGNGVYRLNANDESADESPVLPGYRLDEVGKTVWEETQAAWDRALERSA
;
A
#
# COMPACT_ATOMS: atom_id res chain seq x y z
N MET A 1 -19.57 -8.49 3.32
CA MET A 1 -18.68 -8.34 2.14
C MET A 1 -19.16 -7.15 1.33
N VAL A 2 -18.27 -6.21 1.02
CA VAL A 2 -18.60 -5.09 0.12
C VAL A 2 -18.65 -5.63 -1.31
N ARG A 3 -19.84 -5.60 -1.90
CA ARG A 3 -20.08 -6.09 -3.25
C ARG A 3 -19.41 -5.14 -4.25
N ILE A 4 -18.85 -5.70 -5.32
CA ILE A 4 -18.23 -4.90 -6.40
C ILE A 4 -19.19 -3.91 -7.06
N GLN A 5 -20.50 -4.17 -7.04
CA GLN A 5 -21.50 -3.22 -7.52
C GLN A 5 -21.57 -1.96 -6.66
N ASP A 6 -21.44 -2.10 -5.34
CA ASP A 6 -21.47 -0.96 -4.41
C ASP A 6 -20.17 -0.16 -4.49
N VAL A 7 -19.04 -0.84 -4.67
CA VAL A 7 -17.73 -0.23 -5.00
C VAL A 7 -17.83 0.65 -6.25
N ARG A 8 -18.34 0.10 -7.36
CA ARG A 8 -18.49 0.85 -8.63
C ARG A 8 -19.48 2.02 -8.51
N LYS A 9 -20.57 1.87 -7.74
CA LYS A 9 -21.48 2.98 -7.43
C LYS A 9 -20.77 4.09 -6.66
N SER A 10 -19.95 3.74 -5.66
CA SER A 10 -19.11 4.71 -4.94
C SER A 10 -18.19 5.47 -5.89
N ASN A 11 -17.48 4.76 -6.76
CA ASN A 11 -16.51 5.36 -7.68
C ASN A 11 -17.17 6.28 -8.71
N LEU A 12 -18.37 5.90 -9.19
CA LEU A 12 -19.16 6.76 -10.06
C LEU A 12 -19.63 8.03 -9.34
N ALA A 13 -20.14 7.89 -8.11
CA ALA A 13 -20.55 9.04 -7.30
C ALA A 13 -19.36 9.96 -6.97
N PHE A 14 -18.17 9.40 -6.72
CA PHE A 14 -16.93 10.16 -6.57
C PHE A 14 -16.64 11.00 -7.81
N LYS A 15 -16.66 10.39 -9.01
CA LYS A 15 -16.45 11.11 -10.28
C LYS A 15 -17.44 12.25 -10.51
N LEU A 16 -18.67 12.12 -10.02
CA LEU A 16 -19.70 13.15 -10.14
C LEU A 16 -19.55 14.26 -9.08
N SER A 17 -18.86 13.99 -7.98
CA SER A 17 -18.64 14.94 -6.88
C SER A 17 -17.66 16.06 -7.24
N GLY A 18 -17.75 17.20 -6.54
CA GLY A 18 -16.75 18.28 -6.61
C GLY A 18 -15.38 17.85 -6.07
N HIS A 19 -15.35 16.87 -5.17
CA HIS A 19 -14.15 16.39 -4.48
C HIS A 19 -13.23 15.52 -5.34
N ALA A 20 -13.64 15.17 -6.56
CA ALA A 20 -12.79 14.46 -7.52
C ALA A 20 -11.79 15.37 -8.24
N THR A 21 -11.84 16.69 -8.03
CA THR A 21 -11.08 17.66 -8.82
C THR A 21 -9.75 18.04 -8.18
N GLY A 22 -8.67 18.06 -8.95
CA GLY A 22 -7.38 18.64 -8.53
C GLY A 22 -6.71 17.90 -7.38
N LEU A 23 -6.93 16.59 -7.27
CA LEU A 23 -6.28 15.75 -6.27
C LEU A 23 -4.81 15.51 -6.62
N VAL A 24 -3.95 15.55 -5.61
CA VAL A 24 -2.53 15.18 -5.72
C VAL A 24 -2.35 13.78 -5.14
N ALA A 25 -1.91 12.84 -5.97
CA ALA A 25 -1.75 11.44 -5.58
C ALA A 25 -0.34 10.91 -5.87
N VAL A 26 0.18 10.11 -4.95
CA VAL A 26 1.47 9.43 -5.06
C VAL A 26 1.22 7.93 -5.09
N PHE A 27 1.58 7.30 -6.19
CA PHE A 27 1.42 5.86 -6.43
C PHE A 27 2.79 5.18 -6.48
N VAL A 28 3.11 4.43 -5.42
CA VAL A 28 4.37 3.69 -5.30
C VAL A 28 4.15 2.25 -5.72
N GLY A 29 4.89 1.79 -6.74
CA GLY A 29 4.77 0.41 -7.24
C GLY A 29 3.50 0.17 -8.05
N ALA A 30 3.09 1.14 -8.88
CA ALA A 30 1.85 1.10 -9.67
C ALA A 30 2.05 0.85 -11.17
N THR A 31 3.18 0.28 -11.58
CA THR A 31 3.47 -0.04 -12.99
C THR A 31 2.94 -1.40 -13.44
N SER A 32 2.49 -2.25 -12.50
CA SER A 32 1.80 -3.51 -12.81
C SER A 32 0.86 -3.93 -11.68
N GLY A 33 0.03 -4.96 -11.93
CA GLY A 33 -0.83 -5.55 -10.91
C GLY A 33 -1.83 -4.58 -10.28
N ILE A 34 -2.04 -4.69 -8.97
CA ILE A 34 -3.08 -3.96 -8.22
C ILE A 34 -2.87 -2.44 -8.28
N GLY A 35 -1.63 -1.97 -8.09
CA GLY A 35 -1.32 -0.55 -8.17
C GLY A 35 -1.62 0.04 -9.54
N MET A 36 -1.28 -0.67 -10.61
CA MET A 36 -1.63 -0.27 -11.99
C MET A 36 -3.14 -0.23 -12.21
N GLY A 37 -3.87 -1.26 -11.78
CA GLY A 37 -5.33 -1.27 -11.87
C GLY A 37 -5.95 -0.08 -11.14
N THR A 38 -5.45 0.22 -9.95
CA THR A 38 -5.95 1.34 -9.13
C THR A 38 -5.62 2.68 -9.77
N LEU A 39 -4.41 2.86 -10.28
CA LEU A 39 -3.99 4.06 -11.01
C LEU A 39 -4.87 4.31 -12.24
N LYS A 40 -5.20 3.26 -13.00
CA LYS A 40 -6.12 3.38 -14.16
C LYS A 40 -7.50 3.85 -13.75
N GLN A 41 -8.08 3.27 -12.69
CA GLN A 41 -9.39 3.74 -12.20
C GLN A 41 -9.27 5.17 -11.66
N PHE A 42 -8.25 5.48 -10.87
CA PHE A 42 -8.05 6.84 -10.36
C PHE A 42 -7.96 7.87 -11.50
N ALA A 43 -7.16 7.60 -12.54
CA ALA A 43 -7.07 8.44 -13.73
C ALA A 43 -8.44 8.62 -14.42
N LYS A 44 -9.25 7.56 -14.52
CA LYS A 44 -10.58 7.58 -15.17
C LYS A 44 -11.66 8.35 -14.39
N TYR A 45 -11.61 8.32 -13.05
CA TYR A 45 -12.66 8.87 -12.20
C TYR A 45 -12.31 10.24 -11.58
N ALA A 46 -11.03 10.56 -11.37
CA ALA A 46 -10.60 11.89 -10.92
C ALA A 46 -10.64 12.92 -12.07
N ARG A 47 -10.85 14.19 -11.74
CA ARG A 47 -10.88 15.32 -12.69
C ARG A 47 -9.62 16.17 -12.52
N ALA A 48 -8.85 16.31 -13.59
CA ALA A 48 -7.57 17.04 -13.58
C ALA A 48 -6.65 16.68 -12.37
N PRO A 49 -6.42 15.39 -12.06
CA PRO A 49 -5.51 15.02 -10.98
C PRO A 49 -4.06 15.34 -11.34
N LYS A 50 -3.20 15.50 -10.33
CA LYS A 50 -1.74 15.43 -10.49
C LYS A 50 -1.23 14.17 -9.81
N VAL A 51 -0.59 13.31 -10.57
CA VAL A 51 -0.21 11.96 -10.13
C VAL A 51 1.27 11.73 -10.30
N TYR A 52 1.93 11.37 -9.20
CA TYR A 52 3.31 10.89 -9.18
C TYR A 52 3.31 9.36 -9.18
N ILE A 53 4.00 8.76 -10.15
CA ILE A 53 4.07 7.31 -10.34
C ILE A 53 5.53 6.89 -10.17
N LEU A 54 5.79 6.08 -9.15
CA LEU A 54 7.13 5.62 -8.83
C LEU A 54 7.34 4.18 -9.30
N GLY A 55 8.42 3.97 -10.04
CA GLY A 55 8.81 2.64 -10.51
C GLY A 55 10.20 2.62 -11.14
N ARG A 56 10.71 1.43 -11.43
CA ARG A 56 12.12 1.22 -11.83
C ARG A 56 12.43 1.46 -13.31
N SER A 57 11.42 1.54 -14.17
CA SER A 57 11.63 1.68 -15.61
C SER A 57 10.48 2.47 -16.24
N LYS A 58 10.77 3.69 -16.65
CA LYS A 58 9.83 4.52 -17.42
C LYS A 58 9.54 3.90 -18.77
N ALA A 59 10.54 3.28 -19.40
CA ALA A 59 10.37 2.58 -20.66
C ALA A 59 9.28 1.51 -20.56
N ALA A 60 9.35 0.63 -19.55
CA ALA A 60 8.32 -0.40 -19.33
C ALA A 60 6.95 0.19 -18.93
N ALA A 61 6.92 1.37 -18.30
CA ALA A 61 5.69 2.05 -17.92
C ALA A 61 5.06 2.89 -19.04
N THR A 62 5.78 3.17 -20.14
CA THR A 62 5.32 4.04 -21.24
C THR A 62 3.93 3.69 -21.78
N PRO A 63 3.59 2.41 -22.06
CA PRO A 63 2.25 2.06 -22.53
C PRO A 63 1.14 2.45 -21.55
N LEU A 64 1.37 2.21 -20.25
CA LEU A 64 0.45 2.61 -19.18
C LEU A 64 0.33 4.14 -19.11
N LEU A 65 1.45 4.86 -19.18
CA LEU A 65 1.46 6.32 -19.14
C LEU A 65 0.68 6.93 -20.31
N ASN A 66 0.81 6.37 -21.51
CA ASN A 66 0.06 6.79 -22.69
C ASN A 66 -1.44 6.54 -22.53
N GLU A 67 -1.80 5.36 -22.01
CA GLU A 67 -3.19 4.98 -21.76
C GLU A 67 -3.87 5.91 -20.76
N ILE A 68 -3.24 6.17 -19.60
CA ILE A 68 -3.85 7.02 -18.57
C ILE A 68 -3.94 8.49 -19.02
N LYS A 69 -2.94 9.00 -19.75
CA LYS A 69 -2.97 10.35 -20.35
C LYS A 69 -4.09 10.48 -21.38
N ALA A 70 -4.29 9.45 -22.22
CA ALA A 70 -5.40 9.43 -23.17
C ALA A 70 -6.77 9.38 -22.46
N SER A 71 -6.87 8.64 -21.36
CA SER A 71 -8.11 8.53 -20.57
C SER A 71 -8.47 9.80 -19.79
N ASN A 72 -7.48 10.63 -19.46
CA ASN A 72 -7.65 11.87 -18.73
C ASN A 72 -6.68 12.96 -19.22
N PRO A 73 -6.98 13.63 -20.34
CA PRO A 73 -6.10 14.64 -20.92
C PRO A 73 -5.89 15.88 -20.04
N GLN A 74 -6.75 16.10 -19.05
CA GLN A 74 -6.63 17.20 -18.09
C GLN A 74 -5.74 16.84 -16.89
N GLY A 75 -5.44 15.56 -16.70
CA GLY A 75 -4.57 15.09 -15.63
C GLY A 75 -3.09 15.26 -15.97
N THR A 76 -2.28 15.53 -14.94
CA THR A 76 -0.82 15.52 -15.03
C THR A 76 -0.31 14.22 -14.44
N PHE A 77 0.51 13.48 -15.21
CA PHE A 77 1.05 12.17 -14.80
C PHE A 77 2.58 12.20 -14.91
N GLU A 78 3.23 12.36 -13.76
CA GLU A 78 4.68 12.41 -13.62
C GLU A 78 5.23 11.05 -13.21
N PHE A 79 6.20 10.56 -13.97
CA PHE A 79 6.89 9.31 -13.65
C PHE A 79 8.25 9.61 -13.04
N ILE A 80 8.46 9.15 -11.80
CA ILE A 80 9.76 9.21 -11.13
C ILE A 80 10.38 7.82 -11.26
N GLU A 81 11.42 7.73 -12.09
CA GLU A 81 12.19 6.51 -12.25
C GLU A 81 13.15 6.34 -11.07
N THR A 82 12.93 5.33 -10.23
CA THR A 82 13.67 5.15 -8.98
C THR A 82 13.66 3.69 -8.51
N GLU A 83 14.76 3.25 -7.89
CA GLU A 83 14.84 1.98 -7.17
C GLU A 83 14.50 2.21 -5.70
N ILE A 84 13.25 1.92 -5.36
CA ILE A 84 12.66 2.19 -4.03
C ILE A 84 13.05 1.14 -2.97
N SER A 85 13.83 0.12 -3.32
CA SER A 85 14.49 -0.75 -2.32
C SER A 85 15.66 -0.06 -1.60
N LEU A 86 15.97 1.19 -1.97
CA LEU A 86 16.98 2.04 -1.34
C LEU A 86 16.30 3.25 -0.70
N MET A 87 16.45 3.43 0.61
CA MET A 87 15.89 4.54 1.38
C MET A 87 16.39 5.89 0.88
N LYS A 88 17.68 6.00 0.50
CA LYS A 88 18.20 7.25 -0.10
C LYS A 88 17.45 7.65 -1.37
N ASN A 89 17.04 6.67 -2.17
CA ASN A 89 16.26 6.95 -3.38
C ASN A 89 14.80 7.29 -3.07
N VAL A 90 14.24 6.76 -1.97
CA VAL A 90 12.92 7.17 -1.46
C VAL A 90 12.96 8.64 -1.03
N ASP A 91 14.01 9.06 -0.31
CA ASP A 91 14.21 10.46 0.11
C ASP A 91 14.23 11.40 -1.08
N LEU A 92 15.07 11.11 -2.08
CA LEU A 92 15.20 11.92 -3.30
C LEU A 92 13.86 12.03 -4.05
N ALA A 93 13.10 10.93 -4.14
CA ALA A 93 11.78 10.96 -4.76
C ALA A 93 10.78 11.82 -3.94
N CYS A 94 10.81 11.72 -2.61
CA CYS A 94 9.97 12.54 -1.73
C CYS A 94 10.35 14.02 -1.78
N ASP A 95 11.65 14.35 -1.86
CA ASP A 95 12.14 15.72 -2.02
C ASP A 95 11.67 16.34 -3.34
N GLN A 96 11.72 15.57 -4.43
CA GLN A 96 11.16 16.01 -5.71
C GLN A 96 9.66 16.31 -5.60
N ILE A 97 8.88 15.48 -4.88
CA ILE A 97 7.44 15.72 -4.69
C ILE A 97 7.21 16.95 -3.81
N LYS A 98 7.91 17.08 -2.67
CA LYS A 98 7.83 18.24 -1.76
C LYS A 98 8.19 19.55 -2.44
N ALA A 99 9.14 19.55 -3.37
CA ALA A 99 9.52 20.75 -4.11
C ALA A 99 8.42 21.23 -5.08
N ASN A 100 7.51 20.35 -5.50
CA ASN A 100 6.53 20.64 -6.54
C ASN A 100 5.07 20.72 -6.04
N GLU A 101 4.82 20.32 -4.79
CA GLU A 101 3.49 20.18 -4.23
C GLU A 101 3.30 20.89 -2.90
N LYS A 102 2.07 21.35 -2.67
CA LYS A 102 1.66 21.92 -1.38
C LYS A 102 0.93 20.92 -0.49
N LYS A 103 0.41 19.84 -1.07
CA LYS A 103 -0.32 18.78 -0.37
C LYS A 103 -0.20 17.46 -1.11
N VAL A 104 -0.45 16.37 -0.40
CA VAL A 104 -0.69 15.04 -0.97
C VAL A 104 -2.00 14.53 -0.39
N ASP A 105 -2.99 14.25 -1.25
CA ASP A 105 -4.29 13.74 -0.82
C ASP A 105 -4.28 12.22 -0.67
N ILE A 106 -3.54 11.52 -1.54
CA ILE A 106 -3.53 10.06 -1.60
C ILE A 106 -2.09 9.57 -1.69
N LEU A 107 -1.69 8.70 -0.76
CA LEU A 107 -0.48 7.90 -0.84
C LEU A 107 -0.85 6.43 -0.97
N PHE A 108 -0.69 5.86 -2.16
CA PHE A 108 -1.03 4.48 -2.46
C PHE A 108 0.25 3.64 -2.63
N LEU A 109 0.45 2.71 -1.71
CA LEU A 109 1.65 1.88 -1.58
C LEU A 109 1.30 0.45 -1.97
N SER A 110 1.78 0.00 -3.13
CA SER A 110 1.66 -1.39 -3.59
C SER A 110 2.97 -2.08 -4.01
N PRO A 111 4.20 -1.61 -3.67
CA PRO A 111 5.40 -2.31 -4.09
C PRO A 111 5.53 -3.66 -3.39
N GLY A 112 5.92 -4.69 -4.11
CA GLY A 112 6.15 -6.01 -3.55
C GLY A 112 6.43 -7.04 -4.64
N TYR A 113 7.15 -8.09 -4.25
CA TYR A 113 7.37 -9.25 -5.08
C TYR A 113 7.49 -10.49 -4.19
N LEU A 114 7.48 -11.66 -4.82
CA LEU A 114 7.74 -12.94 -4.17
C LEU A 114 9.13 -13.40 -4.60
N SER A 115 9.90 -13.99 -3.69
CA SER A 115 11.19 -14.61 -4.00
C SER A 115 11.33 -15.98 -3.33
N PHE A 116 12.08 -16.87 -3.97
CA PHE A 116 12.62 -18.10 -3.37
C PHE A 116 14.01 -17.91 -2.74
N ASP A 117 14.59 -16.72 -2.89
CA ASP A 117 15.96 -16.43 -2.47
C ASP A 117 16.09 -16.41 -0.94
N SER A 118 17.32 -16.59 -0.48
CA SER A 118 17.73 -16.26 0.88
C SER A 118 17.67 -14.74 1.10
N ARG A 119 18.10 -14.27 2.28
CA ARG A 119 18.21 -12.84 2.56
C ARG A 119 19.14 -12.19 1.53
N VAL A 120 18.66 -11.19 0.81
CA VAL A 120 19.44 -10.42 -0.17
C VAL A 120 19.46 -8.98 0.27
N GLU A 121 20.60 -8.54 0.80
CA GLU A 121 20.77 -7.16 1.23
C GLU A 121 21.00 -6.21 0.05
N SER A 122 20.38 -5.03 0.13
CA SER A 122 20.79 -3.89 -0.67
C SER A 122 22.14 -3.34 -0.19
N VAL A 123 22.69 -2.36 -0.91
CA VAL A 123 23.89 -1.63 -0.47
C VAL A 123 23.71 -0.90 0.87
N GLU A 124 22.45 -0.68 1.28
CA GLU A 124 22.07 -0.10 2.57
C GLU A 124 22.00 -1.14 3.71
N GLY A 125 22.27 -2.42 3.45
CA GLY A 125 22.20 -3.48 4.46
C GLY A 125 20.77 -3.92 4.82
N MET A 126 19.78 -3.52 4.05
CA MET A 126 18.40 -3.96 4.24
C MET A 126 18.08 -5.12 3.30
N ASP A 127 17.41 -6.15 3.80
CA ASP A 127 16.86 -7.19 2.93
C ASP A 127 15.87 -6.58 1.94
N ILE A 128 16.08 -6.78 0.63
CA ILE A 128 15.29 -6.13 -0.43
C ILE A 128 13.79 -6.47 -0.33
N PRO A 129 13.38 -7.76 -0.22
CA PRO A 129 11.98 -8.11 0.02
C PRO A 129 11.38 -7.42 1.24
N HIS A 130 12.08 -7.44 2.37
CA HIS A 130 11.59 -6.86 3.62
C HIS A 130 11.51 -5.32 3.54
N ALA A 131 12.49 -4.67 2.90
CA ALA A 131 12.50 -3.24 2.62
C ALA A 131 11.25 -2.82 1.84
N LEU A 132 10.95 -3.48 0.71
CA LEU A 132 9.78 -3.16 -0.11
C LEU A 132 8.44 -3.43 0.60
N ARG A 133 8.39 -4.46 1.45
CA ARG A 133 7.19 -4.85 2.17
C ARG A 133 6.89 -3.97 3.37
N TYR A 134 7.90 -3.35 3.98
CA TYR A 134 7.75 -2.57 5.20
C TYR A 134 8.48 -1.22 5.14
N TYR A 135 9.81 -1.21 5.22
CA TYR A 135 10.60 0.03 5.40
C TYR A 135 10.34 1.10 4.35
N THR A 136 10.34 0.75 3.05
CA THR A 136 10.06 1.68 1.95
C THR A 136 8.69 2.34 2.12
N ARG A 137 7.68 1.57 2.53
CA ARG A 137 6.30 2.04 2.66
C ARG A 137 6.19 3.08 3.75
N LEU A 138 6.75 2.78 4.92
CA LEU A 138 6.73 3.68 6.05
C LEU A 138 7.63 4.90 5.81
N ARG A 139 8.70 4.77 5.02
CA ARG A 139 9.56 5.89 4.66
C ARG A 139 8.81 6.92 3.79
N PHE A 140 8.06 6.46 2.78
CA PHE A 140 7.16 7.36 2.02
C PHE A 140 6.11 8.04 2.90
N VAL A 141 5.53 7.32 3.88
CA VAL A 141 4.55 7.90 4.81
C VAL A 141 5.21 8.98 5.67
N TYR A 142 6.40 8.70 6.21
CA TYR A 142 7.15 9.61 7.06
C TYR A 142 7.59 10.87 6.30
N ASP A 143 8.24 10.72 5.15
CA ASP A 143 8.82 11.85 4.41
C ASP A 143 7.77 12.73 3.74
N LEU A 144 6.62 12.16 3.34
CA LEU A 144 5.50 12.91 2.78
C LEU A 144 4.49 13.38 3.84
N MET A 145 4.73 13.08 5.13
CA MET A 145 3.87 13.50 6.23
C MET A 145 3.54 15.00 6.21
N PRO A 146 4.50 15.92 5.98
CA PRO A 146 4.20 17.35 5.92
C PRO A 146 3.15 17.68 4.85
N LEU A 147 3.20 17.05 3.67
CA LEU A 147 2.23 17.28 2.60
C LEU A 147 0.88 16.59 2.86
N LEU A 148 0.88 15.41 3.48
CA LEU A 148 -0.35 14.73 3.90
C LEU A 148 -1.12 15.59 4.91
N LEU A 149 -0.42 16.29 5.80
CA LEU A 149 -1.02 17.19 6.78
C LEU A 149 -1.61 18.47 6.17
N GLU A 150 -1.28 18.81 4.93
CA GLU A 150 -1.92 19.92 4.21
C GLU A 150 -3.18 19.50 3.43
N SER A 151 -3.40 18.18 3.23
CA SER A 151 -4.63 17.72 2.61
C SER A 151 -5.82 17.84 3.57
N PRO A 152 -7.02 18.22 3.06
CA PRO A 152 -8.25 18.24 3.85
C PRO A 152 -8.77 16.84 4.21
N ASN A 153 -8.41 15.81 3.44
CA ASN A 153 -8.82 14.41 3.67
C ASN A 153 -7.73 13.41 3.21
N PRO A 154 -6.56 13.39 3.86
CA PRO A 154 -5.43 12.57 3.47
C PRO A 154 -5.68 11.08 3.70
N ARG A 155 -5.27 10.26 2.75
CA ARG A 155 -5.37 8.79 2.83
C ARG A 155 -4.07 8.10 2.49
N VAL A 156 -3.67 7.20 3.38
CA VAL A 156 -2.54 6.29 3.18
C VAL A 156 -3.09 4.89 3.01
N VAL A 157 -2.81 4.24 1.87
CA VAL A 157 -3.23 2.87 1.58
C VAL A 157 -2.00 2.01 1.35
N SER A 158 -1.86 0.93 2.13
CA SER A 158 -0.85 -0.09 1.96
C SER A 158 -1.52 -1.39 1.50
N ILE A 159 -1.29 -1.76 0.24
CA ILE A 159 -1.68 -3.07 -0.30
C ILE A 159 -0.63 -4.09 0.12
N LEU A 160 -0.96 -4.90 1.12
CA LEU A 160 -0.13 -5.99 1.61
C LEU A 160 -1.00 -7.10 2.22
N ALA A 161 -0.97 -7.31 3.54
CA ALA A 161 -1.61 -8.45 4.19
C ALA A 161 -2.34 -8.05 5.48
N GLY A 162 -3.01 -6.90 5.47
CA GLY A 162 -3.78 -6.42 6.62
C GLY A 162 -4.83 -7.45 7.07
N GLY A 163 -4.92 -7.67 8.39
CA GLY A 163 -5.75 -8.72 8.96
C GLY A 163 -5.10 -10.10 8.97
N GLN A 164 -3.82 -10.21 8.60
CA GLN A 164 -3.02 -11.44 8.69
C GLN A 164 -1.84 -11.26 9.66
N GLU A 165 -2.03 -10.40 10.68
CA GLU A 165 -1.00 -10.14 11.69
C GLU A 165 -0.75 -11.39 12.53
N THR A 166 0.52 -11.70 12.75
CA THR A 166 0.99 -12.84 13.54
C THR A 166 2.09 -12.40 14.50
N ALA A 167 2.46 -13.28 15.43
CA ALA A 167 3.55 -13.01 16.36
C ALA A 167 4.86 -12.73 15.59
N ILE A 168 5.58 -11.71 16.05
CA ILE A 168 6.87 -11.27 15.53
C ILE A 168 7.94 -11.32 16.64
N ASP A 169 9.19 -11.47 16.23
CA ASP A 169 10.33 -11.37 17.15
C ASP A 169 10.68 -9.90 17.34
N ILE A 170 10.31 -9.35 18.50
CA ILE A 170 10.55 -7.95 18.84
C ILE A 170 12.04 -7.61 18.96
N ASN A 171 12.92 -8.62 19.12
CA ASN A 171 14.37 -8.44 19.21
C ASN A 171 15.06 -8.61 17.85
N ASP A 172 14.34 -9.01 16.81
CA ASP A 172 14.85 -9.20 15.45
C ASP A 172 13.86 -8.68 14.39
N LEU A 173 13.52 -7.39 14.52
CA LEU A 173 12.57 -6.71 13.64
C LEU A 173 13.05 -6.55 12.20
N GLU A 174 14.35 -6.69 11.93
CA GLU A 174 14.92 -6.71 10.57
C GLU A 174 15.02 -8.12 9.98
N VAL A 175 14.64 -9.15 10.75
CA VAL A 175 14.69 -10.57 10.36
C VAL A 175 16.10 -10.97 9.90
N ARG A 176 17.11 -10.59 10.67
CA ARG A 176 18.51 -10.93 10.42
C ARG A 176 18.84 -12.37 10.79
N ASN A 177 18.15 -12.93 11.77
CA ASN A 177 18.36 -14.29 12.26
C ASN A 177 17.34 -15.26 11.62
N ASP A 178 17.80 -16.46 11.25
CA ASP A 178 16.98 -17.54 10.68
C ASP A 178 16.02 -17.05 9.58
N PHE A 179 16.58 -16.29 8.62
CA PHE A 179 15.77 -15.65 7.59
C PHE A 179 15.00 -16.68 6.76
N SER A 180 13.70 -16.39 6.58
CA SER A 180 12.91 -16.95 5.50
C SER A 180 12.02 -15.85 4.95
N PHE A 181 11.69 -15.93 3.65
CA PHE A 181 10.74 -15.00 3.04
C PHE A 181 9.40 -14.96 3.80
N MET A 182 8.93 -16.10 4.31
CA MET A 182 7.70 -16.16 5.09
C MET A 182 7.81 -15.44 6.44
N LYS A 183 8.95 -15.57 7.16
CA LYS A 183 9.22 -14.82 8.39
C LYS A 183 9.24 -13.32 8.11
N ALA A 184 10.00 -12.87 7.10
CA ALA A 184 10.03 -11.47 6.67
C ALA A 184 8.65 -10.94 6.21
N ALA A 185 7.86 -11.81 5.55
CA ALA A 185 6.53 -11.47 5.06
C ALA A 185 5.54 -11.25 6.20
N LYS A 186 5.53 -12.14 7.20
CA LYS A 186 4.73 -12.03 8.42
C LYS A 186 5.17 -10.83 9.26
N ASN A 187 6.48 -10.63 9.39
CA ASN A 187 7.04 -9.53 10.15
C ASN A 187 6.58 -8.18 9.60
N GLY A 188 6.76 -7.96 8.29
CA GLY A 188 6.33 -6.72 7.64
C GLY A 188 4.83 -6.46 7.72
N THR A 189 4.00 -7.51 7.78
CA THR A 189 2.55 -7.37 7.98
C THR A 189 2.23 -6.80 9.35
N THR A 190 2.71 -7.44 10.42
CA THR A 190 2.44 -7.01 11.79
C THR A 190 3.07 -5.64 12.07
N GLN A 191 4.31 -5.41 11.61
CA GLN A 191 4.98 -4.11 11.74
C GLN A 191 4.22 -2.99 11.04
N THR A 192 3.67 -3.22 9.84
CA THR A 192 2.88 -2.19 9.13
C THR A 192 1.66 -1.77 9.96
N THR A 193 0.92 -2.74 10.51
CA THR A 193 -0.23 -2.47 11.36
C THR A 193 0.17 -1.69 12.62
N LEU A 194 1.19 -2.15 13.32
CA LEU A 194 1.68 -1.50 14.54
C LEU A 194 2.19 -0.07 14.28
N ALA A 195 2.93 0.14 13.20
CA ALA A 195 3.42 1.45 12.81
C ALA A 195 2.29 2.40 12.41
N PHE A 196 1.24 1.92 11.71
CA PHE A 196 0.06 2.72 11.41
C PHE A 196 -0.72 3.09 12.68
N GLU A 197 -0.87 2.17 13.63
CA GLU A 197 -1.48 2.46 14.94
C GLU A 197 -0.67 3.49 15.73
N GLU A 198 0.66 3.41 15.73
CA GLU A 198 1.54 4.38 16.39
C GLU A 198 1.44 5.76 15.73
N LEU A 199 1.55 5.83 14.40
CA LEU A 199 1.43 7.09 13.66
C LEU A 199 0.05 7.74 13.84
N ALA A 200 -1.03 6.96 13.90
CA ALA A 200 -2.38 7.48 14.10
C ALA A 200 -2.59 8.18 15.45
N LYS A 201 -1.76 7.88 16.47
CA LYS A 201 -1.77 8.62 17.76
C LYS A 201 -1.43 10.10 17.54
N SER A 202 -0.42 10.36 16.70
CA SER A 202 0.07 11.72 16.40
C SER A 202 -0.64 12.37 15.22
N TYR A 203 -1.16 11.57 14.29
CA TYR A 203 -1.78 12.04 13.05
C TYR A 203 -3.22 11.54 12.88
N PRO A 204 -4.13 11.82 13.83
CA PRO A 204 -5.49 11.27 13.83
C PRO A 204 -6.37 11.76 12.67
N SER A 205 -5.92 12.78 11.93
CA SER A 205 -6.61 13.29 10.74
C SER A 205 -6.32 12.52 9.45
N ILE A 206 -5.40 11.55 9.49
CA ILE A 206 -5.07 10.69 8.35
C ILE A 206 -5.79 9.35 8.50
N SER A 207 -6.41 8.87 7.41
CA SER A 207 -6.91 7.50 7.36
C SER A 207 -5.80 6.57 6.88
N PHE A 208 -5.42 5.60 7.71
CA PHE A 208 -4.43 4.58 7.38
C PHE A 208 -5.13 3.26 7.06
N ILE A 209 -4.91 2.71 5.87
CA ILE A 209 -5.59 1.51 5.41
C ILE A 209 -4.55 0.45 5.06
N HIS A 210 -4.58 -0.68 5.76
CA HIS A 210 -3.76 -1.85 5.48
C HIS A 210 -4.66 -2.95 4.90
N LYS A 211 -4.51 -3.22 3.60
CA LYS A 211 -5.41 -4.08 2.83
C LYS A 211 -4.73 -5.38 2.42
N TYR A 212 -5.30 -6.52 2.78
CA TYR A 212 -5.05 -7.80 2.13
C TYR A 212 -5.97 -7.94 0.90
N PRO A 213 -5.42 -7.99 -0.33
CA PRO A 213 -6.23 -8.01 -1.56
C PRO A 213 -6.74 -9.41 -1.93
N GLY A 214 -6.35 -10.47 -1.21
CA GLY A 214 -6.60 -11.84 -1.65
C GLY A 214 -5.76 -12.24 -2.85
N PHE A 215 -6.21 -13.26 -3.59
CA PHE A 215 -5.58 -13.68 -4.84
C PHE A 215 -6.01 -12.78 -5.99
N VAL A 216 -5.07 -12.00 -6.52
CA VAL A 216 -5.27 -11.13 -7.69
C VAL A 216 -4.38 -11.61 -8.83
N ASN A 217 -4.93 -11.74 -10.03
CA ASN A 217 -4.19 -12.15 -11.22
C ASN A 217 -3.26 -11.02 -11.73
N THR A 218 -2.18 -10.78 -10.98
CA THR A 218 -1.17 -9.74 -11.25
C THR A 218 0.03 -10.24 -12.06
N GLY A 219 0.11 -11.56 -12.27
CA GLY A 219 1.30 -12.23 -12.78
C GLY A 219 2.42 -12.41 -11.75
N VAL A 220 2.22 -12.05 -10.47
CA VAL A 220 3.27 -12.18 -9.43
C VAL A 220 3.70 -13.64 -9.22
N ILE A 221 2.76 -14.59 -9.24
CA ILE A 221 3.08 -16.02 -9.09
C ILE A 221 3.80 -16.53 -10.34
N ALA A 222 3.38 -16.11 -11.53
CA ALA A 222 4.08 -16.46 -12.77
C ALA A 222 5.54 -15.95 -12.77
N ARG A 223 5.77 -14.72 -12.29
CA ARG A 223 7.13 -14.17 -12.14
C ARG A 223 7.95 -14.96 -11.14
N LEU A 224 7.38 -15.35 -10.00
CA LEU A 224 8.04 -16.22 -9.01
C LEU A 224 8.42 -17.58 -9.62
N LEU A 225 7.49 -18.23 -10.32
CA LEU A 225 7.78 -19.54 -10.94
C LEU A 225 8.86 -19.43 -12.02
N ALA A 226 8.94 -18.29 -12.72
CA ALA A 226 9.98 -18.01 -13.70
C ALA A 226 11.39 -17.81 -13.09
N THR A 227 11.50 -17.58 -11.77
CA THR A 227 12.79 -17.49 -11.07
C THR A 227 13.24 -18.84 -10.47
N ALA A 228 12.51 -19.95 -10.71
CA ALA A 228 12.87 -21.25 -10.18
C ALA A 228 14.23 -21.74 -10.73
N PRO A 229 15.21 -22.05 -9.87
CA PRO A 229 16.56 -22.41 -10.33
C PRO A 229 16.68 -23.88 -10.73
N GLY A 230 17.55 -24.14 -11.72
CA GLY A 230 18.03 -25.48 -12.06
C GLY A 230 16.91 -26.46 -12.39
N ILE A 231 16.96 -27.66 -11.79
CA ILE A 231 16.01 -28.75 -12.09
C ILE A 231 14.57 -28.42 -11.68
N PHE A 232 14.37 -27.45 -10.77
CA PHE A 232 13.03 -27.01 -10.35
C PHE A 232 12.33 -26.13 -11.40
N TYR A 233 13.04 -25.67 -12.45
CA TYR A 233 12.44 -24.94 -13.57
C TYR A 233 11.35 -25.75 -14.29
N TYR A 234 11.58 -27.05 -14.52
CA TYR A 234 10.63 -27.92 -15.23
C TYR A 234 9.28 -28.08 -14.50
N PRO A 235 9.24 -28.47 -13.20
CA PRO A 235 7.98 -28.52 -12.47
C PRO A 235 7.35 -27.14 -12.28
N ALA A 236 8.12 -26.06 -12.13
CA ALA A 236 7.58 -24.70 -12.04
C ALA A 236 6.91 -24.25 -13.35
N THR A 237 7.48 -24.62 -14.50
CA THR A 237 6.90 -24.37 -15.83
C THR A 237 5.61 -25.18 -16.00
N LEU A 238 5.60 -26.46 -15.61
CA LEU A 238 4.39 -27.29 -15.65
C LEU A 238 3.28 -26.75 -14.75
N ALA A 239 3.62 -26.32 -13.52
CA ALA A 239 2.68 -25.66 -12.61
C ALA A 239 2.15 -24.35 -13.20
N SER A 240 2.98 -23.59 -13.91
CA SER A 240 2.56 -22.37 -14.59
C SER A 240 1.51 -22.63 -15.67
N TRP A 241 1.58 -23.78 -16.36
CA TRP A 241 0.63 -24.14 -17.42
C TRP A 241 -0.64 -24.82 -16.90
N LEU A 242 -0.53 -25.64 -15.86
CA LEU A 242 -1.66 -26.44 -15.36
C LEU A 242 -2.38 -25.78 -14.18
N VAL A 243 -1.66 -25.18 -13.25
CA VAL A 243 -2.21 -24.69 -11.97
C VAL A 243 -2.61 -23.22 -12.07
N LEU A 244 -1.80 -22.36 -12.70
CA LEU A 244 -2.12 -20.92 -12.78
C LEU A 244 -3.46 -20.63 -13.49
N PRO A 245 -3.84 -21.30 -14.60
CA PRO A 245 -5.16 -21.06 -15.20
C PRO A 245 -6.31 -21.38 -14.25
N ILE A 246 -6.16 -22.43 -13.42
CA ILE A 246 -7.15 -22.82 -12.42
C ILE A 246 -7.20 -21.79 -11.30
N VAL A 247 -6.06 -21.38 -10.76
CA VAL A 247 -5.97 -20.32 -9.72
C VAL A 247 -6.56 -19.01 -10.24
N ASN A 248 -6.30 -18.67 -11.50
CA ASN A 248 -6.80 -17.45 -12.13
C ASN A 248 -8.32 -17.44 -12.29
N LEU A 249 -8.98 -18.60 -12.39
CA LEU A 249 -10.45 -18.69 -12.45
C LEU A 249 -11.11 -18.20 -11.15
N PHE A 250 -10.41 -18.34 -10.02
CA PHE A 250 -10.88 -17.91 -8.70
C PHE A 250 -10.18 -16.64 -8.20
N SER A 251 -9.31 -16.04 -9.03
CA SER A 251 -8.59 -14.81 -8.69
C SER A 251 -9.38 -13.57 -9.08
N THR A 252 -9.29 -12.53 -8.28
CA THR A 252 -9.79 -11.21 -8.64
C THR A 252 -8.99 -10.65 -9.82
N THR A 253 -9.69 -10.00 -10.76
CA THR A 253 -9.05 -9.35 -11.91
C THR A 253 -8.32 -8.08 -11.48
N VAL A 254 -7.34 -7.63 -12.28
CA VAL A 254 -6.66 -6.35 -12.03
C VAL A 254 -7.64 -5.16 -12.12
N ASP A 255 -8.66 -5.25 -12.98
CA ASP A 255 -9.70 -4.22 -13.09
C ASP A 255 -10.54 -4.12 -11.81
N GLU A 256 -11.04 -5.25 -11.29
CA GLU A 256 -11.78 -5.28 -10.03
C GLU A 256 -10.90 -4.82 -8.85
N ALA A 257 -9.66 -5.30 -8.77
CA ALA A 257 -8.73 -4.84 -7.75
C ALA A 257 -8.48 -3.33 -7.84
N GLY A 258 -8.48 -2.78 -9.06
CA GLY A 258 -8.38 -1.34 -9.29
C GLY A 258 -9.60 -0.56 -8.84
N GLU A 259 -10.81 -1.05 -9.11
CA GLU A 259 -12.07 -0.44 -8.65
C GLU A 259 -12.12 -0.45 -7.11
N ARG A 260 -11.70 -1.55 -6.47
CA ARG A 260 -11.58 -1.64 -5.01
C ARG A 260 -10.50 -0.70 -4.47
N GLY A 261 -9.34 -0.60 -5.12
CA GLY A 261 -8.29 0.34 -4.73
C GLY A 261 -8.76 1.79 -4.77
N LEU A 262 -9.52 2.19 -5.79
CA LEU A 262 -10.12 3.53 -5.88
C LEU A 262 -11.13 3.75 -4.76
N PHE A 263 -11.92 2.73 -4.44
CA PHE A 263 -12.89 2.78 -3.34
C PHE A 263 -12.20 3.00 -1.98
N LEU A 264 -11.07 2.36 -1.71
CA LEU A 264 -10.29 2.59 -0.49
C LEU A 264 -9.84 4.05 -0.33
N VAL A 265 -9.49 4.72 -1.43
CA VAL A 265 -8.99 6.11 -1.40
C VAL A 265 -10.07 7.18 -1.57
N THR A 266 -11.36 6.81 -1.76
CA THR A 266 -12.43 7.81 -2.00
C THR A 266 -13.69 7.61 -1.19
N SER A 267 -13.91 6.42 -0.59
CA SER A 267 -15.14 6.12 0.13
C SER A 267 -15.15 6.65 1.57
N ALA A 268 -16.30 7.16 2.01
CA ALA A 268 -16.57 7.54 3.39
C ALA A 268 -16.54 6.34 4.37
N ARG A 269 -16.41 5.11 3.87
CA ARG A 269 -16.31 3.89 4.69
C ARG A 269 -15.10 3.87 5.63
N TYR A 270 -14.02 4.59 5.29
CA TYR A 270 -12.78 4.63 6.05
C TYR A 270 -12.45 6.07 6.49
N PRO A 271 -13.22 6.66 7.41
CA PRO A 271 -12.94 8.02 7.89
C PRO A 271 -11.67 8.07 8.76
N PRO A 272 -10.93 9.18 8.79
CA PRO A 272 -9.92 9.39 9.83
C PRO A 272 -10.57 9.52 11.22
N ALA A 273 -9.78 9.33 12.28
CA ALA A 273 -10.27 9.47 13.66
C ALA A 273 -10.74 10.91 13.98
N LYS A 274 -10.02 11.91 13.45
CA LYS A 274 -10.34 13.34 13.59
C LYS A 274 -10.36 14.01 12.22
N PRO A 275 -11.48 13.95 11.48
CA PRO A 275 -11.62 14.61 10.18
C PRO A 275 -11.33 16.11 10.27
N LYS A 276 -10.63 16.66 9.26
CA LYS A 276 -10.42 18.12 9.15
C LYS A 276 -11.60 18.84 8.50
N THR A 277 -12.45 18.09 7.79
CA THR A 277 -13.61 18.60 7.07
C THR A 277 -14.79 17.64 7.24
N GLU A 278 -16.00 18.10 6.93
CA GLU A 278 -17.20 17.25 6.92
C GLU A 278 -17.13 16.17 5.82
N PHE A 279 -16.41 16.44 4.73
CA PHE A 279 -16.24 15.47 3.66
C PHE A 279 -15.14 14.47 4.00
N VAL A 280 -15.56 13.28 4.46
CA VAL A 280 -14.68 12.14 4.69
C VAL A 280 -14.62 11.17 3.51
N GLY A 281 -15.42 11.38 2.45
CA GLY A 281 -15.48 10.52 1.26
C GLY A 281 -16.90 10.32 0.76
N VAL A 282 -17.07 9.47 -0.25
CA VAL A 282 -18.39 9.12 -0.80
C VAL A 282 -19.08 8.07 0.06
N GLN A 283 -20.27 8.39 0.54
CA GLN A 283 -21.15 7.45 1.23
C GLN A 283 -21.96 6.64 0.22
N VAL A 284 -22.09 5.33 0.47
CA VAL A 284 -22.93 4.42 -0.31
C VAL A 284 -23.97 3.80 0.59
N GLN A 285 -25.24 3.90 0.21
CA GLN A 285 -26.34 3.33 0.97
C GLN A 285 -26.16 1.81 1.14
N GLY A 286 -26.30 1.32 2.37
CA GLY A 286 -26.14 -0.10 2.70
C GLY A 286 -24.70 -0.57 2.87
N VAL A 287 -23.72 0.34 2.75
CA VAL A 287 -22.31 0.06 3.06
C VAL A 287 -21.93 0.86 4.31
N PRO A 288 -21.89 0.23 5.50
CA PRO A 288 -21.59 0.94 6.75
C PRO A 288 -20.15 1.43 6.80
N VAL A 289 -19.82 2.26 7.79
CA VAL A 289 -18.43 2.59 8.13
C VAL A 289 -17.73 1.31 8.59
N ALA A 290 -16.48 1.12 8.17
CA ALA A 290 -15.66 -0.02 8.58
C ALA A 290 -15.23 0.15 10.05
N GLU A 291 -15.05 -0.97 10.75
CA GLU A 291 -14.44 -0.96 12.08
C GLU A 291 -12.93 -0.72 11.95
N SER A 292 -12.41 0.25 12.70
CA SER A 292 -10.97 0.51 12.77
C SER A 292 -10.29 -0.51 13.70
N SER A 293 -8.97 -0.55 13.66
CA SER A 293 -8.14 -1.54 14.35
C SER A 293 -8.24 -1.42 15.86
N VAL A 294 -8.46 -0.19 16.35
CA VAL A 294 -8.78 0.07 17.76
C VAL A 294 -10.05 0.92 17.80
N VAL A 295 -11.02 0.49 18.61
CA VAL A 295 -12.22 1.26 18.94
C VAL A 295 -12.25 1.49 20.44
N LYS A 296 -12.29 2.76 20.86
CA LYS A 296 -12.38 3.15 22.27
C LYS A 296 -13.51 4.16 22.43
N ASP A 297 -14.42 3.90 23.36
CA ASP A 297 -15.59 4.75 23.64
C ASP A 297 -16.42 5.06 22.38
N GLY A 298 -16.54 4.07 21.47
CA GLY A 298 -17.24 4.21 20.19
C GLY A 298 -16.49 4.99 19.11
N HIS A 299 -15.28 5.49 19.41
CA HIS A 299 -14.43 6.20 18.47
C HIS A 299 -13.28 5.32 17.96
N GLY A 300 -13.15 5.28 16.64
CA GLY A 300 -12.08 4.54 15.98
C GLY A 300 -10.77 5.33 15.90
N ASN A 301 -9.64 4.63 15.87
CA ASN A 301 -8.31 5.23 15.71
C ASN A 301 -7.96 5.62 14.25
N GLY A 302 -8.85 5.40 13.29
CA GLY A 302 -8.63 5.74 11.88
C GLY A 302 -7.66 4.80 11.13
N VAL A 303 -7.30 3.67 11.73
CA VAL A 303 -6.48 2.62 11.10
C VAL A 303 -7.35 1.44 10.72
N TYR A 304 -7.34 0.99 9.49
CA TYR A 304 -8.22 -0.07 8.99
C TYR A 304 -7.42 -1.27 8.49
N ARG A 305 -7.62 -2.43 9.12
CA ARG A 305 -7.12 -3.73 8.65
C ARG A 305 -8.21 -4.39 7.83
N LEU A 306 -7.97 -4.63 6.55
CA LEU A 306 -9.03 -5.07 5.62
C LEU A 306 -8.70 -6.39 4.94
N ASN A 307 -9.68 -7.30 4.89
CA ASN A 307 -9.59 -8.53 4.11
C ASN A 307 -9.87 -8.27 2.60
N ALA A 308 -9.81 -9.31 1.76
CA ALA A 308 -10.00 -9.21 0.30
C ALA A 308 -11.30 -8.52 -0.14
N ASN A 309 -12.34 -8.58 0.69
CA ASN A 309 -13.69 -8.11 0.40
C ASN A 309 -14.00 -6.69 0.92
N ASP A 310 -12.97 -5.93 1.32
CA ASP A 310 -13.08 -4.57 1.85
C ASP A 310 -13.84 -4.51 3.19
N GLU A 311 -13.87 -5.62 3.91
CA GLU A 311 -14.37 -5.72 5.28
C GLU A 311 -13.23 -5.61 6.28
N SER A 312 -13.52 -5.04 7.44
CA SER A 312 -12.63 -5.06 8.58
C SER A 312 -12.28 -6.51 8.92
N ALA A 313 -10.99 -6.76 9.12
CA ALA A 313 -10.51 -8.05 9.59
C ALA A 313 -10.79 -8.19 11.08
N ASP A 314 -11.01 -9.43 11.52
CA ASP A 314 -11.16 -9.76 12.93
C ASP A 314 -9.90 -9.36 13.73
N GLU A 315 -10.06 -9.22 15.04
CA GLU A 315 -8.93 -8.91 15.91
C GLU A 315 -7.90 -10.05 15.88
N SER A 316 -6.64 -9.71 15.59
CA SER A 316 -5.57 -10.71 15.62
C SER A 316 -5.25 -11.06 17.08
N PRO A 317 -5.06 -12.35 17.44
CA PRO A 317 -4.77 -12.74 18.82
C PRO A 317 -3.56 -12.06 19.46
N VAL A 318 -2.62 -11.56 18.66
CA VAL A 318 -1.37 -10.95 19.15
C VAL A 318 -1.48 -9.44 19.38
N LEU A 319 -2.37 -8.75 18.67
CA LEU A 319 -2.44 -7.29 18.70
C LEU A 319 -2.87 -6.72 20.07
N PRO A 320 -3.83 -7.31 20.80
CA PRO A 320 -4.17 -6.84 22.15
C PRO A 320 -2.97 -6.83 23.09
N GLY A 321 -2.16 -7.90 23.10
CA GLY A 321 -0.93 -7.96 23.89
C GLY A 321 0.08 -6.89 23.46
N TYR A 322 0.35 -6.77 22.16
CA TYR A 322 1.25 -5.75 21.63
C TYR A 322 0.83 -4.31 21.92
N ARG A 323 -0.47 -4.03 22.02
CA ARG A 323 -0.97 -2.71 22.43
C ARG A 323 -0.80 -2.46 23.92
N LEU A 324 -1.02 -3.47 24.76
CA LEU A 324 -0.78 -3.38 26.21
C LEU A 324 0.71 -3.16 26.53
N ASP A 325 1.59 -3.84 25.79
CA ASP A 325 3.04 -3.78 25.97
C ASP A 325 3.70 -2.63 25.19
N GLU A 326 2.92 -1.73 24.58
CA GLU A 326 3.37 -0.61 23.76
C GLU A 326 4.36 -0.98 22.62
N VAL A 327 4.28 -2.20 22.09
CA VAL A 327 5.21 -2.71 21.04
C VAL A 327 5.17 -1.85 19.78
N GLY A 328 4.06 -1.18 19.49
CA GLY A 328 3.98 -0.23 18.38
C GLY A 328 5.01 0.91 18.45
N LYS A 329 5.31 1.39 19.66
CA LYS A 329 6.35 2.39 19.90
C LYS A 329 7.73 1.81 19.62
N THR A 330 8.04 0.64 20.17
CA THR A 330 9.31 -0.06 19.93
C THR A 330 9.53 -0.33 18.43
N VAL A 331 8.50 -0.81 17.73
CA VAL A 331 8.56 -1.05 16.28
C VAL A 331 8.86 0.25 15.54
N TRP A 332 8.23 1.35 15.92
CA TRP A 332 8.46 2.64 15.28
C TRP A 332 9.86 3.19 15.51
N GLU A 333 10.36 3.16 16.75
CA GLU A 333 11.72 3.60 17.11
C GLU A 333 12.79 2.77 16.37
N GLU A 334 12.64 1.45 16.34
CA GLU A 334 13.53 0.55 15.60
C GLU A 334 13.45 0.75 14.07
N THR A 335 12.28 1.19 13.57
CA THR A 335 12.13 1.52 12.15
C THR A 335 12.94 2.75 11.77
N GLN A 336 12.90 3.79 12.61
CA GLN A 336 13.71 4.99 12.41
C GLN A 336 15.20 4.67 12.51
N ALA A 337 15.60 3.90 13.53
CA ALA A 337 16.99 3.48 13.70
C ALA A 337 17.50 2.63 12.51
N ALA A 338 16.65 1.78 11.92
CA ALA A 338 17.00 1.03 10.72
C ALA A 338 17.23 1.94 9.51
N TRP A 339 16.41 2.99 9.34
CA TRP A 339 16.61 3.97 8.28
C TRP A 339 17.90 4.77 8.47
N ASP A 340 18.21 5.22 9.67
CA ASP A 340 19.44 5.97 9.95
C ASP A 340 20.67 5.13 9.57
N ARG A 341 20.71 3.86 10.00
CA ARG A 341 21.76 2.90 9.62
C ARG A 341 21.86 2.69 8.10
N ALA A 342 20.73 2.62 7.41
CA ALA A 342 20.69 2.45 5.96
C ALA A 342 21.26 3.68 5.22
N LEU A 343 20.88 4.88 5.66
CA LEU A 343 21.33 6.13 5.06
C LEU A 343 22.81 6.41 5.32
N GLU A 344 23.31 6.10 6.51
CA GLU A 344 24.74 6.18 6.84
C GLU A 344 25.60 5.33 5.91
N ARG A 345 25.12 4.15 5.50
CA ARG A 345 25.82 3.27 4.54
C ARG A 345 25.80 3.78 3.11
N SER A 346 24.87 4.67 2.78
CA SER A 346 24.71 5.27 1.45
C SER A 346 25.29 6.68 1.32
N ALA A 347 25.87 7.22 2.41
CA ALA A 347 26.52 8.52 2.44
C ALA A 347 27.88 8.47 1.73
#